data_AF-A0AAV2LQI9-F1
#
_entry.id   AF-A0AAV2LQI9-F1
#
_cell.length_a   1.000
_cell.length_b   1.000
_cell.length_c   1.000
_cell.angle_alpha   90.00
_cell.angle_beta   90.00
_cell.angle_gamma   90.00
#
_symmetry.space_group_name_H-M   'P 1'
#
loop_
_entity.id
_entity.type
_entity.pdbx_description
1 polymer ?
#
loop_
_entity_poly.entity_id
_entity_poly.type
_entity_poly.pdbx_seq_one_letter_code
_entity_poly.pdbx_strand_id
1 'polypeptide(L)'
;MGRLVVVSGLTQTLVVVSGLTQTLVVVSGLTQTLVVVSGLTQTLVVVSGLTQTLVVVSGLTQTLVVVSGLTQTLVVVSGLTQTLVVVSGLTQTLVVVSGLTQTLVVVSGLTQTLVVGRLWILRLWRCCTCCYFMSHCP
;
A
#
# COMPACT_ATOMS: atom_id res chain seq x y z
N MET A 1 -5.76 -20.08 -6.94
CA MET A 1 -5.58 -20.46 -5.52
C MET A 1 -5.33 -19.19 -4.71
N GLY A 2 -5.93 -19.07 -3.52
CA GLY A 2 -5.74 -17.93 -2.63
C GLY A 2 -4.67 -18.20 -1.56
N ARG A 3 -3.96 -17.17 -1.08
CA ARG A 3 -2.99 -17.28 0.03
C ARG A 3 -3.34 -16.33 1.18
N LEU A 4 -3.37 -16.88 2.40
CA LEU A 4 -3.56 -16.13 3.64
C LEU A 4 -2.25 -16.12 4.43
N VAL A 5 -1.82 -14.96 4.90
CA VAL A 5 -0.67 -14.79 5.80
C VAL A 5 -1.12 -13.92 6.98
N VAL A 6 -1.00 -14.43 8.21
CA VAL A 6 -1.31 -13.70 9.44
C VAL A 6 -0.09 -13.72 10.34
N VAL A 7 0.39 -12.55 10.72
CA VAL A 7 1.59 -12.40 11.54
C VAL A 7 1.34 -11.43 12.69
N SER A 8 1.81 -11.78 13.88
CA SER A 8 1.68 -10.97 15.08
C SER A 8 2.97 -10.96 15.92
N GLY A 9 3.27 -9.82 16.56
CA GLY A 9 4.37 -9.67 17.50
C GLY A 9 5.59 -8.95 16.93
N LEU A 10 6.78 -9.38 17.32
CA LEU A 10 8.07 -8.87 16.82
C LEU A 10 8.56 -9.80 15.70
N THR A 11 8.32 -9.44 14.44
CA THR A 11 8.51 -10.38 13.32
C THR A 11 8.95 -9.71 12.03
N GLN A 12 9.62 -10.48 11.18
CA GLN A 12 9.91 -10.15 9.79
C GLN A 12 9.22 -11.15 8.85
N THR A 13 8.62 -10.67 7.76
CA THR A 13 7.86 -11.54 6.84
C THR A 13 8.13 -11.20 5.39
N LEU A 14 8.28 -12.24 4.56
CA LEU A 14 8.36 -12.14 3.11
C LEU A 14 7.22 -12.93 2.47
N VAL A 15 6.47 -12.28 1.59
CA VAL A 15 5.31 -12.85 0.90
C VAL A 15 5.49 -12.64 -0.60
N VAL A 16 5.87 -13.69 -1.35
CA VAL A 16 6.04 -13.64 -2.83
C VAL A 16 4.92 -14.40 -3.54
N VAL A 17 4.20 -13.74 -4.44
CA VAL A 17 3.02 -14.27 -5.14
C VAL A 17 3.19 -14.07 -6.65
N SER A 18 2.85 -15.08 -7.44
CA SER A 18 2.82 -15.00 -8.91
C SER A 18 1.58 -15.65 -9.52
N GLY A 19 1.14 -15.14 -10.67
CA GLY A 19 0.08 -15.72 -11.49
C GLY A 19 -1.32 -15.19 -11.19
N LEU A 20 -2.36 -16.00 -11.48
CA LEU A 20 -3.77 -15.68 -11.24
C LEU A 20 -4.16 -16.03 -9.79
N THR A 21 -4.06 -15.05 -8.88
CA THR A 21 -4.17 -15.31 -7.44
C THR A 21 -4.86 -14.20 -6.65
N GLN A 22 -5.38 -14.58 -5.48
CA GLN A 22 -5.89 -13.67 -4.45
C GLN A 22 -5.04 -13.82 -3.20
N THR A 23 -4.66 -12.71 -2.57
CA THR A 23 -3.86 -12.76 -1.34
C THR A 23 -4.36 -11.82 -0.27
N LEU A 24 -4.35 -12.33 0.96
CA LEU A 24 -4.66 -11.59 2.17
C LEU A 24 -3.46 -11.67 3.12
N VAL A 25 -2.92 -10.53 3.49
CA VAL A 25 -1.83 -10.38 4.45
C VAL A 25 -2.32 -9.53 5.61
N VAL A 26 -2.31 -10.07 6.83
CA VAL A 26 -2.67 -9.37 8.05
C VAL A 26 -1.47 -9.34 8.99
N VAL A 27 -1.11 -8.15 9.43
CA VAL A 27 0.10 -7.91 10.21
C VAL A 27 -0.24 -7.03 11.41
N SER A 28 0.16 -7.45 12.60
CA SER A 28 -0.01 -6.66 13.82
C SER A 28 1.24 -6.67 14.71
N GLY A 29 1.58 -5.53 15.31
CA GLY A 29 2.66 -5.42 16.30
C GLY A 29 3.84 -4.60 15.83
N LEU A 30 5.06 -5.05 16.14
CA LEU A 30 6.30 -4.39 15.78
C LEU A 30 6.98 -5.17 14.65
N THR A 31 6.56 -4.90 13.41
CA THR A 31 6.78 -5.81 12.29
C THR A 31 7.38 -5.15 11.06
N GLN A 32 8.20 -5.90 10.33
CA GLN A 32 8.67 -5.54 8.99
C GLN A 32 8.15 -6.53 7.96
N THR A 33 7.49 -6.04 6.92
CA THR A 33 6.87 -6.92 5.91
C THR A 33 7.21 -6.51 4.50
N LEU A 34 7.64 -7.48 3.69
CA LEU A 34 7.83 -7.35 2.26
C LEU A 34 6.82 -8.22 1.52
N VAL A 35 5.98 -7.59 0.69
CA VAL A 35 5.01 -8.27 -0.17
C VAL A 35 5.38 -8.00 -1.63
N VAL A 36 5.64 -9.06 -2.40
CA VAL A 36 5.95 -8.97 -3.83
C VAL A 36 4.90 -9.76 -4.61
N VAL A 37 4.27 -9.10 -5.57
CA VAL A 37 3.14 -9.64 -6.32
C VAL A 37 3.34 -9.40 -7.81
N SER A 38 3.15 -10.45 -8.61
CA SER A 38 3.25 -10.38 -10.07
C SER A 38 2.10 -11.13 -10.75
N GLY A 39 1.50 -10.53 -11.78
CA GLY A 39 0.50 -11.17 -12.63
C GLY A 39 -0.89 -10.54 -12.55
N LEU A 40 -1.93 -11.35 -12.73
CA LEU A 40 -3.34 -10.97 -12.59
C LEU A 40 -3.78 -11.24 -11.14
N THR A 41 -3.68 -10.23 -10.27
CA THR A 41 -3.77 -10.46 -8.83
C THR A 41 -4.68 -9.47 -8.12
N GLN A 42 -5.32 -9.97 -7.06
CA GLN A 42 -6.00 -9.14 -6.06
C GLN A 42 -5.29 -9.30 -4.72
N THR A 43 -4.87 -8.19 -4.12
CA THR A 43 -4.14 -8.20 -2.84
C THR A 43 -4.84 -7.31 -1.82
N LEU A 44 -5.00 -7.85 -0.62
CA LEU A 44 -5.44 -7.14 0.56
C LEU A 44 -4.33 -7.21 1.61
N VAL A 45 -3.84 -6.06 2.04
CA VAL A 45 -2.80 -5.93 3.06
C VAL A 45 -3.38 -5.09 4.20
N VAL A 46 -3.48 -5.68 5.38
CA VAL A 46 -3.97 -5.02 6.61
C VAL A 46 -2.85 -4.99 7.62
N VAL A 47 -2.55 -3.80 8.11
CA VAL A 47 -1.38 -3.53 8.94
C VAL A 47 -1.78 -2.68 10.14
N SER A 48 -1.39 -3.11 11.34
CA SER A 48 -1.64 -2.37 12.58
C SER A 48 -0.43 -2.36 13.50
N GLY A 49 -0.12 -1.22 14.11
CA GLY A 49 0.90 -1.09 15.15
C GLY A 49 2.10 -0.23 14.74
N LEU A 50 3.31 -0.66 15.12
CA LEU A 50 4.58 -0.04 14.78
C LEU A 50 5.24 -0.81 13.63
N THR A 51 4.85 -0.47 12.41
CA THR A 51 5.11 -1.35 11.26
C THR A 51 5.80 -0.65 10.10
N GLN A 52 6.71 -1.37 9.45
CA GLN A 52 7.27 -0.97 8.17
C GLN A 52 6.85 -1.97 7.09
N THR A 53 6.23 -1.49 6.02
CA THR A 53 5.72 -2.36 4.96
C THR A 53 6.20 -1.90 3.59
N LEU A 54 6.78 -2.82 2.83
CA LEU A 54 7.11 -2.64 1.43
C LEU A 54 6.22 -3.54 0.58
N VAL A 55 5.47 -2.95 -0.34
CA VAL A 55 4.58 -3.66 -1.25
C VAL A 55 5.03 -3.37 -2.68
N VAL A 56 5.43 -4.40 -3.41
CA VAL A 56 5.87 -4.32 -4.81
C VAL A 56 4.92 -5.11 -5.68
N VAL A 57 4.37 -4.46 -6.70
CA VAL A 57 3.26 -5.01 -7.48
C VAL A 57 3.51 -4.77 -8.97
N SER A 58 3.38 -5.82 -9.77
CA SER A 58 3.55 -5.79 -11.22
C SER A 58 2.43 -6.53 -11.94
N GLY A 59 1.89 -5.93 -13.00
CA GLY A 59 0.91 -6.57 -13.90
C GLY A 59 -0.47 -5.92 -13.87
N LEU A 60 -1.52 -6.73 -14.02
CA LEU A 60 -2.92 -6.32 -13.95
C LEU A 60 -3.43 -6.58 -12.53
N THR A 61 -3.40 -5.56 -11.67
CA THR A 61 -3.56 -5.77 -10.23
C THR A 61 -4.54 -4.82 -9.57
N GLN A 62 -5.24 -5.35 -8.58
CA GLN A 62 -6.04 -4.56 -7.65
C GLN A 62 -5.45 -4.74 -6.25
N THR A 63 -5.11 -3.63 -5.61
CA THR A 63 -4.48 -3.66 -4.29
C THR A 63 -5.26 -2.78 -3.33
N LEU A 64 -5.56 -3.34 -2.17
CA LEU A 64 -6.13 -2.65 -1.04
C LEU A 64 -5.15 -2.73 0.13
N VAL A 65 -4.72 -1.57 0.60
CA VAL A 65 -3.78 -1.43 1.72
C VAL A 65 -4.48 -0.65 2.82
N VAL A 66 -4.67 -1.27 3.98
CA VAL A 66 -5.28 -0.67 5.16
C VAL A 66 -4.23 -0.62 6.26
N VAL A 67 -3.99 0.57 6.79
CA VAL A 67 -2.87 0.83 7.70
C VAL A 67 -3.36 1.65 8.89
N SER A 68 -2.99 1.22 10.10
CA SER A 68 -3.30 1.92 11.33
C SER A 68 -2.10 1.94 12.30
N GLY A 69 -1.85 3.10 12.93
CA GLY A 69 -0.85 3.24 13.98
C GLY A 69 0.34 4.13 13.61
N LEU A 70 1.55 3.73 14.03
CA LEU A 70 2.80 4.40 13.70
C LEU A 70 3.49 3.62 12.58
N THR A 71 3.21 4.00 11.34
CA THR A 71 3.49 3.13 10.20
C THR A 71 4.22 3.84 9.06
N GLN A 72 5.18 3.14 8.47
CA GLN A 72 5.82 3.56 7.22
C GLN A 72 5.49 2.56 6.12
N THR A 73 4.90 3.03 5.02
CA THR A 73 4.54 2.18 3.89
C THR A 73 5.16 2.68 2.60
N LEU A 74 5.85 1.80 1.89
CA LEU A 74 6.31 2.04 0.53
C LEU A 74 5.54 1.10 -0.41
N VAL A 75 4.86 1.67 -1.40
CA VAL A 75 4.12 0.93 -2.41
C VAL A 75 4.73 1.23 -3.78
N VAL A 76 5.24 0.22 -4.45
CA VAL A 76 5.80 0.32 -5.80
C VAL A 76 4.91 -0.47 -6.74
N VAL A 77 4.42 0.19 -7.78
CA VAL A 77 3.41 -0.38 -8.67
C VAL A 77 3.79 -0.18 -10.13
N SER A 78 3.70 -1.24 -10.92
CA SER A 78 3.94 -1.24 -12.35
C SER A 78 2.81 -1.94 -13.11
N GLY A 79 2.34 -1.34 -14.20
CA GLY A 79 1.35 -1.94 -15.10
C GLY A 79 -0.03 -1.26 -15.07
N LEU A 80 -1.08 -2.06 -15.28
CA LEU A 80 -2.49 -1.63 -15.24
C LEU A 80 -3.04 -1.91 -13.84
N THR A 81 -3.09 -0.89 -13.00
CA THR A 81 -3.31 -1.11 -11.56
C THR A 81 -4.32 -0.17 -10.95
N GLN A 82 -5.08 -0.71 -10.01
CA GLN A 82 -5.96 0.06 -9.13
C GLN A 82 -5.48 -0.13 -7.69
N THR A 83 -5.13 0.97 -7.04
CA THR A 83 -4.65 0.95 -5.66
C THR A 83 -5.56 1.79 -4.77
N LEU A 84 -6.03 1.18 -3.69
CA LEU A 84 -6.76 1.85 -2.62
C LEU A 84 -5.91 1.77 -1.36
N VAL A 85 -5.58 2.93 -0.81
CA VAL A 85 -4.81 3.03 0.43
C VAL A 85 -5.66 3.76 1.47
N VAL A 86 -5.95 3.09 2.58
CA VAL A 86 -6.68 3.64 3.73
C VAL A 86 -5.72 3.71 4.90
N VAL A 87 -5.55 4.89 5.46
CA VAL A 87 -4.51 5.16 6.45
C VAL A 87 -5.08 5.90 7.65
N SER A 88 -4.74 5.45 8.85
CA SER A 88 -5.10 6.07 10.12
C SER A 88 -3.91 6.17 11.07
N GLY A 89 -3.72 7.33 11.71
CA GLY A 89 -2.71 7.52 12.77
C GLY A 89 -1.54 8.40 12.34
N LEU A 90 -0.32 8.05 12.77
CA LEU A 90 0.94 8.74 12.46
C LEU A 90 1.66 7.96 11.36
N THR A 91 1.43 8.35 10.12
CA THR A 91 1.77 7.49 8.99
C THR A 91 2.53 8.21 7.89
N GLN A 92 3.55 7.57 7.36
CA GLN A 92 4.23 8.03 6.14
C GLN A 92 4.02 7.01 5.03
N THR A 93 3.48 7.47 3.91
CA THR A 93 3.22 6.62 2.75
C THR A 93 3.91 7.18 1.52
N LEU A 94 4.76 6.39 0.89
CA LEU A 94 5.35 6.67 -0.41
C LEU A 94 4.77 5.71 -1.45
N VAL A 95 4.24 6.25 -2.54
CA VAL A 95 3.70 5.46 -3.64
C VAL A 95 4.47 5.81 -4.91
N VAL A 96 5.13 4.82 -5.51
CA VAL A 96 5.85 4.95 -6.77
C VAL A 96 5.07 4.17 -7.83
N VAL A 97 4.72 4.83 -8.93
CA VAL A 97 3.88 4.25 -9.97
C VAL A 97 4.51 4.34 -11.36
N SER A 98 4.32 3.30 -12.14
CA SER A 98 4.63 3.25 -13.57
C SER A 98 3.49 2.57 -14.32
N GLY A 99 3.02 3.17 -15.42
CA GLY A 99 1.92 2.62 -16.24
C GLY A 99 0.56 3.28 -15.98
N LEU A 100 -0.51 2.58 -16.37
CA LEU A 100 -1.90 3.04 -16.23
C LEU A 100 -2.39 2.75 -14.81
N THR A 101 -2.21 3.73 -13.93
CA THR A 101 -2.47 3.59 -12.50
C THR A 101 -3.56 4.54 -12.01
N GLN A 102 -4.53 3.99 -11.27
CA GLN A 102 -5.51 4.75 -10.52
C GLN A 102 -5.26 4.54 -9.03
N THR A 103 -5.07 5.63 -8.30
CA THR A 103 -4.80 5.59 -6.87
C THR A 103 -5.82 6.42 -6.11
N LEU A 104 -6.49 5.79 -5.16
CA LEU A 104 -7.34 6.46 -4.18
C LEU A 104 -6.66 6.34 -2.81
N VAL A 105 -6.43 7.48 -2.17
CA VAL A 105 -5.82 7.53 -0.82
C VAL A 105 -6.80 8.21 0.12
N VAL A 106 -7.20 7.49 1.16
CA VAL A 106 -8.07 7.96 2.24
C VAL A 106 -7.23 8.04 3.50
N VAL A 107 -7.18 9.22 4.11
CA VAL A 107 -6.35 9.47 5.30
C VAL A 107 -7.12 10.08 6.46
N SER A 108 -6.75 9.64 7.66
CA SER A 108 -7.19 10.19 8.94
C SER A 108 -6.00 10.29 9.89
N GLY A 109 -5.83 11.43 10.57
CA GLY A 109 -4.69 11.67 11.46
C GLY A 109 -3.51 12.39 10.78
N LEU A 110 -2.33 12.31 11.39
CA LEU A 110 -1.12 12.98 10.91
C LEU A 110 -0.44 12.11 9.84
N THR A 111 -0.82 12.34 8.59
CA THR A 111 -0.37 11.53 7.46
C THR A 111 0.46 12.33 6.47
N GLN A 112 1.58 11.79 6.03
CA GLN A 112 2.36 12.32 4.90
C GLN A 112 2.29 11.34 3.73
N THR A 113 1.73 11.80 2.62
CA THR A 113 1.55 10.99 1.39
C THR A 113 2.36 11.61 0.25
N LEU A 114 3.34 10.87 -0.28
CA LEU A 114 4.05 11.25 -1.50
C LEU A 114 3.73 10.24 -2.61
N VAL A 115 3.35 10.73 -3.79
CA VAL A 115 3.06 9.90 -4.96
C VAL A 115 3.96 10.36 -6.10
N VAL A 116 4.74 9.45 -6.68
CA VAL A 116 5.72 9.72 -7.73
C VAL A 116 5.45 8.83 -8.94
N GLY A 117 5.28 9.47 -10.11
CA GLY A 117 5.25 8.80 -11.42
C GLY A 117 4.11 9.27 -12.32
N ARG A 118 3.94 8.61 -13.48
CA ARG A 118 2.88 8.92 -14.44
C ARG A 118 1.55 8.37 -13.96
N LEU A 119 0.91 9.11 -13.07
CA LEU A 119 -0.39 8.75 -12.53
C LEU A 119 -1.50 9.25 -13.47
N TRP A 120 -2.49 8.40 -13.76
CA TRP A 120 -3.62 8.81 -14.60
C TRP A 120 -4.70 9.51 -13.77
N ILE A 121 -4.98 9.03 -12.55
CA ILE A 121 -5.90 9.66 -11.61
C ILE A 121 -5.38 9.45 -10.18
N LEU A 122 -5.18 10.56 -9.43
CA LEU A 122 -5.07 10.56 -7.97
C LEU A 122 -6.34 11.16 -7.40
N ARG A 123 -7.00 10.45 -6.48
CA ARG A 123 -8.01 11.05 -5.61
C ARG A 123 -7.54 10.94 -4.17
N LEU A 124 -7.45 12.09 -3.51
CA LEU A 124 -7.13 12.19 -2.09
C LEU A 124 -8.39 12.62 -1.35
N TRP A 125 -8.82 11.80 -0.40
CA TRP A 125 -9.92 12.13 0.50
C TRP A 125 -9.36 12.29 1.91
N ARG A 126 -9.46 13.53 2.43
CA ARG A 126 -8.94 13.90 3.75
C ARG A 126 -10.10 14.17 4.71
N CYS A 127 -10.08 13.49 5.86
CA CYS A 127 -10.97 13.78 7.00
C CYS A 127 -10.21 14.46 8.16
N CYS A 128 -9.61 15.63 7.89
CA CYS A 128 -8.95 16.56 8.85
C CYS A 128 -7.42 16.41 9.12
N THR A 129 -6.83 17.62 9.17
CA THR A 129 -5.54 18.12 9.68
C THR A 129 -4.23 17.84 8.91
N CYS A 130 -3.86 18.84 8.09
CA CYS A 130 -2.54 19.16 7.50
C CYS A 130 -1.81 18.07 6.71
N CYS A 131 -1.73 18.23 5.38
CA CYS A 131 -0.63 17.62 4.65
C CYS A 131 -0.13 18.47 3.48
N TYR A 132 1.20 18.53 3.37
CA TYR A 132 1.96 19.15 2.29
C TYR A 132 1.88 18.27 1.05
N PHE A 133 1.57 18.84 -0.11
CA PHE A 133 1.41 18.13 -1.37
C PHE A 133 2.35 18.77 -2.40
N MET A 134 3.25 17.98 -2.98
CA MET A 134 4.12 18.43 -4.07
C MET A 134 3.97 17.45 -5.23
N SER A 135 2.96 17.69 -6.06
CA SER A 135 2.81 17.02 -7.35
C SER A 135 3.61 17.79 -8.40
N HIS A 136 4.67 17.20 -8.93
CA HIS A 136 5.15 17.57 -10.26
C HIS A 136 4.31 16.82 -11.29
N CYS A 137 3.33 17.54 -11.86
CA CYS A 137 2.85 17.23 -13.21
C CYS A 137 3.92 17.69 -14.22
N PRO A 138 4.08 17.01 -15.36
CA PRO A 138 4.80 17.60 -16.49
C PRO A 138 4.12 18.88 -16.98
#